data_AF-A0A841BKI3-F1
#
_entry.id   AF-A0A841BKI3-F1
#
_cell.length_a   1.000
_cell.length_b   1.000
_cell.length_c   1.000
_cell.angle_alpha   90.00
_cell.angle_beta   90.00
_cell.angle_gamma   90.00
#
_symmetry.space_group_name_H-M   'P 1'
#
loop_
_entity.id
_entity.type
_entity.pdbx_description
1 polymer ?
#
loop_
_entity_poly.entity_id
_entity_poly.type
_entity_poly.pdbx_seq_one_letter_code
_entity_poly.pdbx_strand_id
1 'polypeptide(L)'
;MPPTTPDVPPAVLSPNTVLANALLRTIDTIRPKVIANRPRRIVFVVGTQINGAPHLGTNIVQSSAFLLAKLARRAFSVDTTVRFSALDNAPYDVILDPETHRAYQTTFFHALGKYGITDLIEQYYRALFNSLSDATDTEYELDTYTEQQETPAFRSEFLRSLERFDDIRWWLNPSTGIVHTRLPCPNCGWAEKTSRTDTPRTRR
;
A
#
# COMPACT_ATOMS: atom_id res chain seq x y z
N MET A 1 51.56 -22.59 12.01
CA MET A 1 50.10 -22.43 11.75
C MET A 1 49.87 -20.98 11.38
N PRO A 2 49.39 -20.67 10.16
CA PRO A 2 49.05 -19.30 9.82
C PRO A 2 47.77 -18.88 10.56
N PRO A 3 47.65 -17.63 11.01
CA PRO A 3 46.44 -17.15 11.69
C PRO A 3 45.27 -17.12 10.70
N THR A 4 44.16 -17.73 11.09
CA THR A 4 42.88 -17.66 10.39
C THR A 4 42.41 -16.21 10.34
N THR A 5 42.21 -15.68 9.13
CA THR A 5 41.58 -14.38 8.91
C THR A 5 40.23 -14.31 9.62
N PRO A 6 39.91 -13.22 10.35
CA PRO A 6 38.63 -13.10 11.01
C PRO A 6 37.51 -13.12 9.96
N ASP A 7 36.49 -13.92 10.25
CA ASP A 7 35.31 -14.12 9.40
C ASP A 7 34.54 -12.79 9.33
N VAL A 8 34.80 -12.01 8.27
CA VAL A 8 34.10 -10.75 8.03
C VAL A 8 32.66 -11.13 7.67
N PRO A 9 31.64 -10.72 8.44
CA PRO A 9 30.27 -11.05 8.11
C PRO A 9 29.98 -10.55 6.69
N PRO A 10 29.32 -11.38 5.85
CA PRO A 10 29.05 -11.01 4.46
C PRO A 10 28.37 -9.64 4.46
N ALA A 11 28.96 -8.70 3.72
CA ALA A 11 28.41 -7.36 3.59
C ALA A 11 26.95 -7.50 3.17
N VAL A 12 26.05 -6.89 3.94
CA VAL A 12 24.63 -6.86 3.61
C VAL A 12 24.49 -6.03 2.34
N LEU A 13 24.57 -6.70 1.19
CA LEU A 13 24.34 -6.10 -0.11
C LEU A 13 22.84 -5.91 -0.25
N SER A 14 22.40 -4.66 -0.14
CA SER A 14 21.01 -4.33 -0.41
C SER A 14 20.69 -4.71 -1.87
N PRO A 15 19.60 -5.44 -2.14
CA PRO A 15 19.13 -5.69 -3.51
C PRO A 15 18.97 -4.39 -4.32
N ASN A 16 18.71 -3.26 -3.64
CA ASN A 16 18.60 -1.95 -4.27
C ASN A 16 19.90 -1.52 -4.97
N THR A 17 21.06 -1.90 -4.44
CA THR A 17 22.36 -1.57 -5.03
C THR A 17 22.62 -2.35 -6.33
N VAL A 18 22.10 -3.57 -6.43
CA VAL A 18 22.21 -4.41 -7.65
C VAL A 18 21.30 -3.88 -8.74
N LEU A 19 20.08 -3.46 -8.40
CA LEU A 19 19.14 -2.90 -9.37
C LEU A 19 19.64 -1.57 -9.96
N ALA A 20 20.23 -0.69 -9.15
CA ALA A 20 20.71 0.61 -9.62
C ALA A 20 21.75 0.50 -10.75
N ASN A 21 22.61 -0.54 -10.73
CA ASN A 21 23.62 -0.77 -11.76
C ASN A 21 23.17 -1.70 -12.89
N ALA A 22 22.03 -2.38 -12.74
CA ALA A 22 21.48 -3.29 -13.75
C ALA A 22 20.44 -2.62 -14.67
N LEU A 23 19.94 -1.45 -14.30
CA LEU A 23 18.89 -0.73 -15.02
C LEU A 23 19.51 0.42 -15.84
N LEU A 24 19.26 0.44 -17.15
CA LEU A 24 19.65 1.57 -18.00
C LEU A 24 18.65 2.72 -17.88
N ARG A 25 17.38 2.39 -17.64
CA ARG A 25 16.28 3.32 -17.44
C ARG A 25 15.34 2.79 -16.36
N THR A 26 14.69 3.67 -15.62
CA THR A 26 13.69 3.29 -14.60
C THR A 26 12.62 2.34 -15.14
N ILE A 27 12.25 2.49 -16.41
CA ILE A 27 11.24 1.65 -17.06
C ILE A 27 11.67 0.18 -17.22
N ASP A 28 12.96 -0.11 -17.14
CA ASP A 28 13.47 -1.47 -17.26
C ASP A 28 13.09 -2.35 -16.05
N THR A 29 12.68 -1.74 -14.93
CA THR A 29 12.15 -2.45 -13.75
C THR A 29 10.92 -3.30 -14.07
N ILE A 30 10.08 -2.88 -15.02
CA ILE A 30 8.86 -3.59 -15.39
C ILE A 30 8.97 -4.37 -16.72
N ARG A 31 10.02 -4.10 -17.50
CA ARG A 31 10.23 -4.68 -18.85
C ARG A 31 10.12 -6.22 -18.86
N PRO A 32 10.75 -6.99 -17.95
CA PRO A 32 10.65 -8.44 -17.99
C PRO A 32 9.21 -8.95 -17.89
N LYS A 33 8.41 -8.35 -17.00
CA LYS A 33 6.99 -8.72 -16.83
C LYS A 33 6.14 -8.34 -18.05
N VAL A 34 6.41 -7.19 -18.66
CA VAL A 34 5.67 -6.76 -19.87
C VAL A 34 5.98 -7.67 -21.05
N ILE A 35 7.25 -8.05 -21.26
CA ILE A 35 7.65 -8.96 -22.35
C ILE A 35 7.05 -10.36 -22.14
N ALA A 36 7.11 -10.89 -20.92
CA ALA A 36 6.62 -12.22 -20.60
C ALA A 36 5.09 -12.33 -20.74
N ASN A 37 4.35 -11.34 -20.22
CA ASN A 37 2.89 -11.43 -20.13
C ASN A 37 2.16 -10.81 -21.33
N ARG A 38 2.81 -9.94 -22.11
CA ARG A 38 2.21 -9.16 -23.21
C ARG A 38 0.84 -8.57 -22.84
N PRO A 39 0.77 -7.78 -21.76
CA PRO A 39 -0.50 -7.29 -21.25
C PRO A 39 -1.17 -6.36 -22.26
N ARG A 40 -2.51 -6.38 -22.30
CA ARG A 40 -3.29 -5.40 -23.07
C ARG A 40 -3.32 -4.02 -22.41
N ARG A 41 -3.16 -3.97 -21.08
CA ARG A 41 -3.20 -2.76 -20.26
C ARG A 41 -2.29 -2.91 -19.04
N ILE A 42 -1.63 -1.84 -18.63
CA ILE A 42 -0.83 -1.76 -17.40
C ILE A 42 -1.47 -0.71 -16.49
N VAL A 43 -1.77 -1.10 -15.24
CA VAL A 43 -2.33 -0.19 -14.23
C VAL A 43 -1.29 0.07 -13.16
N PHE A 44 -0.93 1.34 -12.96
CA PHE A 44 -0.04 1.79 -11.90
C PHE A 44 -0.89 2.17 -10.67
N VAL A 45 -0.82 1.37 -9.62
CA VAL A 45 -1.63 1.58 -8.41
C VAL A 45 -0.83 2.37 -7.38
N VAL A 46 -1.41 3.46 -6.88
CA VAL A 46 -0.83 4.31 -5.82
C VAL A 46 -1.82 4.38 -4.66
N GLY A 47 -1.47 3.74 -3.54
CA GLY A 47 -2.23 3.83 -2.29
C GLY A 47 -1.74 5.00 -1.43
N THR A 48 -2.66 5.82 -0.93
CA THR A 48 -2.34 6.95 -0.04
C THR A 48 -3.31 7.02 1.12
N GLN A 49 -2.79 7.20 2.33
CA GLN A 49 -3.60 7.53 3.50
C GLN A 49 -4.14 8.94 3.36
N ILE A 50 -5.47 9.08 3.42
CA ILE A 50 -6.18 10.36 3.23
C ILE A 50 -6.39 11.10 4.55
N ASN A 51 -5.36 11.13 5.40
CA ASN A 51 -5.41 11.72 6.74
C ASN A 51 -5.25 13.26 6.77
N GLY A 52 -5.59 13.93 5.68
CA GLY A 52 -5.46 15.38 5.49
C GLY A 52 -4.78 15.74 4.17
N ALA A 53 -4.22 16.95 4.12
CA ALA A 53 -3.50 17.46 2.96
C ALA A 53 -2.24 16.62 2.68
N PRO A 54 -1.99 16.20 1.42
CA PRO A 54 -0.83 15.39 1.09
C PRO A 54 0.46 16.18 1.31
N HIS A 55 1.41 15.58 2.03
CA HIS A 55 2.76 16.13 2.13
C HIS A 55 3.52 15.96 0.81
N LEU A 56 4.63 16.69 0.66
CA LEU A 56 5.43 16.70 -0.58
C LEU A 56 5.80 15.30 -1.09
N GLY A 57 6.20 14.39 -0.20
CA GLY A 57 6.49 13.00 -0.57
C GLY A 57 5.34 12.28 -1.28
N THR A 58 4.11 12.47 -0.84
CA THR A 58 2.90 11.89 -1.45
C THR A 58 2.72 12.43 -2.88
N ASN A 59 2.84 13.74 -3.06
CA ASN A 59 2.73 14.37 -4.38
C ASN A 59 3.84 13.90 -5.34
N ILE A 60 5.05 13.67 -4.84
CA ILE A 60 6.16 13.12 -5.63
C ILE A 60 5.85 11.71 -6.11
N VAL A 61 5.34 10.83 -5.23
CA VAL A 61 4.99 9.45 -5.59
C VAL A 61 3.86 9.43 -6.62
N GLN A 62 2.81 10.22 -6.40
CA GLN A 62 1.69 10.36 -7.33
C GLN A 62 2.16 10.86 -8.70
N SER A 63 2.95 11.93 -8.73
CA SER A 63 3.53 12.47 -9.97
C SER A 63 4.41 11.43 -10.70
N SER A 64 5.20 10.68 -9.94
CA SER A 64 6.06 9.62 -10.48
C SER A 64 5.26 8.49 -11.14
N ALA A 65 4.09 8.15 -10.59
CA ALA A 65 3.22 7.13 -11.19
C ALA A 65 2.68 7.55 -12.56
N PHE A 66 2.21 8.80 -12.70
CA PHE A 66 1.79 9.34 -14.01
C PHE A 66 2.94 9.38 -15.02
N LEU A 67 4.13 9.81 -14.58
CA LEU A 67 5.32 9.80 -15.45
C LEU A 67 5.71 8.38 -15.87
N LEU A 68 5.66 7.41 -14.95
CA LEU A 68 5.98 6.02 -15.24
C LEU A 68 4.96 5.38 -16.19
N ALA A 69 3.68 5.70 -16.03
CA ALA A 69 2.61 5.29 -16.95
C ALA A 69 2.85 5.83 -18.36
N LYS A 70 3.11 7.14 -18.51
CA LYS A 70 3.49 7.76 -19.79
C LYS A 70 4.72 7.11 -20.42
N LEU A 71 5.75 6.82 -19.62
CA LEU A 71 6.96 6.14 -20.09
C LEU A 71 6.68 4.70 -20.54
N ALA A 72 5.84 3.97 -19.80
CA ALA A 72 5.45 2.61 -20.14
C ALA A 72 4.66 2.56 -21.44
N ARG A 73 3.68 3.45 -21.62
CA ARG A 73 2.92 3.56 -22.89
C ARG A 73 3.85 3.76 -24.07
N ARG A 74 4.79 4.70 -23.96
CA ARG A 74 5.76 5.00 -25.02
C ARG A 74 6.74 3.85 -25.28
N ALA A 75 7.22 3.19 -24.24
CA ALA A 75 8.25 2.16 -24.35
C ALA A 75 7.72 0.82 -24.85
N PHE A 76 6.45 0.51 -24.57
CA PHE A 76 5.88 -0.80 -24.82
C PHE A 76 4.67 -0.79 -25.76
N SER A 77 4.14 0.38 -26.13
CA SER A 77 2.91 0.52 -26.93
C SER A 77 1.72 -0.22 -26.32
N VAL A 78 1.63 -0.20 -24.98
CA VAL A 78 0.54 -0.80 -24.20
C VAL A 78 -0.27 0.32 -23.56
N ASP A 79 -1.59 0.12 -23.44
CA ASP A 79 -2.46 1.06 -22.74
C ASP A 79 -2.08 1.17 -21.25
N THR A 80 -2.14 2.38 -20.69
CA THR A 80 -1.72 2.64 -19.32
C THR A 80 -2.66 3.57 -18.59
N THR A 81 -2.96 3.23 -17.34
CA THR A 81 -3.75 4.06 -16.41
C THR A 81 -3.07 4.13 -15.05
N VAL A 82 -3.28 5.23 -14.34
CA VAL A 82 -2.97 5.33 -12.92
C VAL A 82 -4.23 5.07 -12.10
N ARG A 83 -4.18 4.15 -11.13
CA ARG A 83 -5.25 4.00 -10.14
C ARG A 83 -4.80 4.56 -8.82
N PHE A 84 -5.52 5.54 -8.31
CA PHE A 84 -5.30 6.06 -6.98
C PHE A 84 -6.29 5.42 -6.00
N SER A 85 -5.73 4.82 -4.96
CA SER A 85 -6.48 4.14 -3.91
C SER A 85 -6.41 4.94 -2.62
N ALA A 86 -7.52 5.59 -2.29
CA ALA A 86 -7.68 6.33 -1.04
C ALA A 86 -7.81 5.34 0.13
N LEU A 87 -6.80 5.29 0.99
CA LEU A 87 -6.76 4.43 2.17
C LEU A 87 -7.55 5.09 3.31
N ASP A 88 -8.87 5.00 3.21
CA ASP A 88 -9.87 5.51 4.17
C ASP A 88 -9.95 4.68 5.47
N ASN A 89 -9.17 3.60 5.57
CA ASN A 89 -8.89 2.87 6.79
C ASN A 89 -7.79 3.50 7.66
N ALA A 90 -7.26 4.66 7.27
CA ALA A 90 -6.35 5.43 8.11
C ALA A 90 -6.99 5.80 9.46
N PRO A 91 -6.23 5.86 10.57
CA PRO A 91 -6.76 6.27 11.87
C PRO A 91 -7.31 7.70 11.85
N TYR A 92 -8.51 7.90 12.38
CA TYR A 92 -9.14 9.22 12.53
C TYR A 92 -9.08 9.71 13.99
N ASP A 93 -9.56 8.88 14.92
CA ASP A 93 -9.54 9.17 16.35
C ASP A 93 -9.07 7.95 17.15
N VAL A 94 -8.51 8.20 18.34
CA VAL A 94 -8.01 7.18 19.26
C VAL A 94 -8.46 7.53 20.68
N ILE A 95 -9.20 6.62 21.30
CA ILE A 95 -9.63 6.73 22.70
C ILE A 95 -8.96 5.65 23.56
N LEU A 96 -8.79 5.95 24.85
CA LEU A 96 -8.41 4.96 25.84
C LEU A 96 -9.65 4.54 26.63
N ASP A 97 -9.86 3.24 26.75
CA ASP A 97 -10.82 2.71 27.70
C ASP A 97 -10.36 3.06 29.13
N PRO A 98 -11.17 3.78 29.93
CA PRO A 98 -10.78 4.20 31.28
C PRO A 98 -10.57 3.03 32.25
N GLU A 99 -11.20 1.87 32.02
CA GLU A 99 -11.06 0.70 32.88
C GLU A 99 -9.85 -0.14 32.46
N THR A 100 -9.80 -0.52 31.18
CA THR A 100 -8.79 -1.46 30.69
C THR A 100 -7.50 -0.79 30.20
N HIS A 101 -7.50 0.55 30.05
CA HIS A 101 -6.44 1.34 29.44
C HIS A 101 -6.07 0.90 28.02
N ARG A 102 -6.95 0.14 27.35
CA ARG A 102 -6.75 -0.29 25.96
C ARG A 102 -7.08 0.84 25.02
N ALA A 103 -6.24 1.00 24.00
CA ALA A 103 -6.47 1.98 22.95
C ALA A 103 -7.42 1.42 21.89
N TYR A 104 -8.50 2.14 21.62
CA TYR A 104 -9.42 1.90 20.53
C TYR A 104 -9.26 3.00 19.49
N GLN A 105 -9.33 2.64 18.22
CA GLN A 105 -9.25 3.57 17.10
C GLN A 105 -10.45 3.44 16.18
N THR A 106 -10.88 4.55 15.59
CA THR A 106 -11.82 4.58 14.46
C THR A 106 -11.08 5.03 13.20
N THR A 107 -11.65 4.76 12.02
CA THR A 107 -11.05 5.13 10.74
C THR A 107 -11.77 6.33 10.11
N PHE A 108 -11.12 6.96 9.14
CA PHE A 108 -11.74 8.04 8.34
C PHE A 108 -13.07 7.59 7.73
N PHE A 109 -13.15 6.38 7.17
CA PHE A 109 -14.40 5.84 6.63
C PHE A 109 -15.51 5.78 7.68
N HIS A 110 -15.23 5.24 8.87
CA HIS A 110 -16.25 5.11 9.91
C HIS A 110 -16.65 6.47 10.52
N ALA A 111 -15.74 7.43 10.58
CA ALA A 111 -16.01 8.75 11.13
C ALA A 111 -16.74 9.69 10.17
N LEU A 112 -16.40 9.64 8.87
CA LEU A 112 -16.89 10.59 7.87
C LEU A 112 -17.90 10.00 6.89
N GLY A 113 -17.94 8.66 6.78
CA GLY A 113 -18.74 7.95 5.78
C GLY A 113 -18.30 8.22 4.35
N LYS A 114 -18.96 7.57 3.39
CA LYS A 114 -18.60 7.65 1.96
C LYS A 114 -18.52 9.09 1.43
N TYR A 115 -19.49 9.94 1.80
CA TYR A 115 -19.53 11.32 1.32
C TYR A 115 -18.38 12.17 1.83
N GLY A 116 -18.06 12.07 3.12
CA GLY A 116 -16.92 12.83 3.67
C GLY A 116 -15.57 12.34 3.11
N ILE A 117 -15.44 11.06 2.77
CA ILE A 117 -14.26 10.56 2.03
C ILE A 117 -14.17 11.18 0.64
N THR A 118 -15.29 11.22 -0.10
CA THR A 118 -15.34 11.90 -1.40
C THR A 118 -14.92 13.36 -1.27
N ASP A 119 -15.47 14.10 -0.31
CA ASP A 119 -15.15 15.52 -0.11
C ASP A 119 -13.64 15.73 0.17
N LEU A 120 -13.00 14.86 0.95
CA LEU A 120 -11.56 14.91 1.18
C LEU A 120 -10.75 14.67 -0.10
N ILE A 121 -11.17 13.72 -0.94
CA ILE A 121 -10.51 13.43 -2.22
C ILE A 121 -10.64 14.62 -3.16
N GLU A 122 -11.85 15.17 -3.27
CA GLU A 122 -12.14 16.36 -4.08
C GLU A 122 -11.31 17.55 -3.64
N GLN A 123 -11.26 17.83 -2.33
CA GLN A 123 -10.58 18.98 -1.77
C GLN A 123 -9.06 18.92 -1.94
N TYR A 124 -8.45 17.76 -1.69
CA TYR A 124 -6.99 17.67 -1.55
C TYR A 124 -6.26 17.04 -2.74
N TYR A 125 -6.94 16.25 -3.57
CA TYR A 125 -6.26 15.40 -4.56
C TYR A 125 -6.70 15.66 -6.00
N ARG A 126 -7.99 15.95 -6.26
CA ARG A 126 -8.51 16.00 -7.63
C ARG A 126 -7.80 17.02 -8.52
N ALA A 127 -7.54 18.23 -8.01
CA ALA A 127 -6.88 19.27 -8.81
C ALA A 127 -5.49 18.85 -9.30
N LEU A 128 -4.71 18.17 -8.44
CA LEU A 128 -3.40 17.63 -8.81
C LEU A 128 -3.54 16.52 -9.85
N PHE A 129 -4.45 15.57 -9.66
CA PHE A 129 -4.63 14.46 -10.59
C PHE A 129 -5.12 14.91 -11.97
N ASN A 130 -6.02 15.88 -12.04
CA ASN A 130 -6.40 16.49 -13.32
C ASN A 130 -5.19 17.11 -14.01
N SER A 131 -4.39 17.90 -13.28
CA SER A 131 -3.18 18.53 -13.82
C SER A 131 -2.15 17.52 -14.33
N LEU A 132 -1.96 16.41 -13.60
CA LEU A 132 -1.04 15.33 -13.98
C LEU A 132 -1.58 14.54 -15.18
N SER A 133 -2.87 14.24 -15.21
CA SER A 133 -3.56 13.59 -16.33
C SER A 133 -3.35 14.39 -17.61
N ASP A 134 -3.61 15.71 -17.56
CA ASP A 134 -3.46 16.60 -18.71
C ASP A 134 -1.98 16.70 -19.15
N ALA A 135 -1.05 16.87 -18.21
CA ALA A 135 0.39 17.01 -18.53
C ALA A 135 1.02 15.71 -19.07
N THR A 136 0.46 14.56 -18.71
CA THR A 136 1.00 13.25 -19.10
C THR A 136 0.18 12.53 -20.15
N ASP A 137 -0.99 13.08 -20.53
CA ASP A 137 -1.97 12.44 -21.38
C ASP A 137 -2.26 11.02 -20.86
N THR A 138 -2.49 10.87 -19.55
CA THR A 138 -2.66 9.55 -18.90
C THR A 138 -3.90 9.58 -18.02
N GLU A 139 -4.87 8.71 -18.35
CA GLU A 139 -6.09 8.59 -17.57
C GLU A 139 -5.82 8.05 -16.15
N TYR A 140 -6.69 8.44 -15.23
CA TYR A 140 -6.68 7.93 -13.87
C TYR A 140 -8.05 7.47 -13.38
N GLU A 141 -8.02 6.47 -12.50
CA GLU A 141 -9.17 5.93 -11.77
C GLU A 141 -9.00 6.23 -10.28
N LEU A 142 -10.12 6.41 -9.58
CA LEU A 142 -10.17 6.57 -8.13
C LEU A 142 -10.95 5.40 -7.53
N ASP A 143 -10.41 4.80 -6.48
CA ASP A 143 -11.14 3.89 -5.60
C ASP A 143 -10.77 4.15 -4.13
N THR A 144 -11.60 3.64 -3.23
CA THR A 144 -11.31 3.64 -1.79
C THR A 144 -10.93 2.25 -1.31
N TYR A 145 -10.19 2.18 -0.22
CA TYR A 145 -9.87 0.91 0.43
C TYR A 145 -11.15 0.17 0.85
N THR A 146 -12.16 0.87 1.34
CA THR A 146 -13.46 0.26 1.65
C THR A 146 -14.14 -0.35 0.42
N GLU A 147 -14.17 0.34 -0.72
CA GLU A 147 -14.72 -0.22 -1.96
C GLU A 147 -13.92 -1.44 -2.45
N GLN A 148 -12.59 -1.44 -2.28
CA GLN A 148 -11.78 -2.63 -2.57
C GLN A 148 -12.17 -3.82 -1.68
N GLN A 149 -12.37 -3.59 -0.38
CA GLN A 149 -12.80 -4.65 0.55
C GLN A 149 -14.15 -5.26 0.19
N GLU A 150 -15.03 -4.52 -0.49
CA GLU A 150 -16.31 -5.03 -0.94
C GLU A 150 -16.17 -6.05 -2.09
N THR A 151 -15.03 -6.07 -2.78
CA THR A 151 -14.81 -7.00 -3.90
C THR A 151 -14.55 -8.44 -3.41
N PRO A 152 -15.11 -9.46 -4.08
CA PRO A 152 -14.80 -10.86 -3.76
C PRO A 152 -13.31 -11.20 -3.89
N ALA A 153 -12.62 -10.58 -4.85
CA ALA A 153 -11.20 -10.79 -5.07
C ALA A 153 -10.36 -10.35 -3.87
N PHE A 154 -10.62 -9.15 -3.34
CA PHE A 154 -9.93 -8.68 -2.13
C PHE A 154 -10.21 -9.60 -0.94
N ARG A 155 -11.47 -9.98 -0.71
CA ARG A 155 -11.82 -10.86 0.42
C ARG A 155 -11.15 -12.22 0.32
N SER A 156 -11.15 -12.83 -0.86
CA SER A 156 -10.49 -14.11 -1.12
C SER A 156 -8.99 -14.04 -0.85
N GLU A 157 -8.33 -13.01 -1.40
CA GLU A 157 -6.89 -12.81 -1.21
C GLU A 157 -6.52 -12.49 0.24
N PHE A 158 -7.34 -11.69 0.92
CA PHE A 158 -7.17 -11.41 2.34
C PHE A 158 -7.24 -12.70 3.16
N LEU A 159 -8.29 -13.51 2.99
CA LEU A 159 -8.42 -14.79 3.70
C LEU A 159 -7.25 -15.73 3.40
N ARG A 160 -6.85 -15.86 2.13
CA ARG A 160 -5.68 -16.65 1.73
C ARG A 160 -4.38 -16.14 2.37
N SER A 161 -4.24 -14.83 2.55
CA SER A 161 -3.07 -14.25 3.22
C SER A 161 -3.03 -14.59 4.72
N LEU A 162 -4.19 -14.71 5.38
CA LEU A 162 -4.27 -15.11 6.79
C LEU A 162 -3.73 -16.54 6.99
N GLU A 163 -3.99 -17.45 6.06
CA GLU A 163 -3.47 -18.82 6.07
C GLU A 163 -1.93 -18.88 5.95
N ARG A 164 -1.31 -17.78 5.51
CA ARG A 164 0.13 -17.67 5.24
C ARG A 164 0.82 -16.68 6.18
N PHE A 165 0.17 -16.27 7.27
CA PHE A 165 0.68 -15.24 8.18
C PHE A 165 2.10 -15.53 8.69
N ASP A 166 2.41 -16.77 9.06
CA ASP A 166 3.74 -17.13 9.54
C ASP A 166 4.83 -16.91 8.48
N ASP A 167 4.51 -17.09 7.20
CA ASP A 167 5.44 -16.91 6.09
C ASP A 167 5.65 -15.42 5.76
N ILE A 168 4.61 -14.59 5.93
CA ILE A 168 4.62 -13.19 5.52
C ILE A 168 4.87 -12.20 6.65
N ARG A 169 4.84 -12.63 7.92
CA ARG A 169 4.89 -11.73 9.09
C ARG A 169 6.10 -10.81 9.15
N TRP A 170 7.27 -11.28 8.72
CA TRP A 170 8.50 -10.48 8.71
C TRP A 170 8.53 -9.48 7.56
N TRP A 171 7.72 -9.68 6.52
CA TRP A 171 7.52 -8.72 5.44
C TRP A 171 6.49 -7.65 5.82
N LEU A 172 5.47 -8.05 6.58
CA LEU A 172 4.39 -7.14 7.03
C LEU A 172 4.77 -6.31 8.26
N ASN A 173 5.50 -6.88 9.20
CA ASN A 173 6.01 -6.17 10.38
C ASN A 173 7.43 -6.64 10.72
N PRO A 174 8.47 -6.13 10.02
CA PRO A 174 9.85 -6.59 10.19
C PRO A 174 10.39 -6.43 11.61
N SER A 175 9.90 -5.47 12.37
CA SER A 175 10.42 -5.15 13.71
C SER A 175 10.03 -6.17 14.77
N THR A 176 8.83 -6.77 14.66
CA THR A 176 8.31 -7.68 15.70
C THR A 176 7.84 -9.02 15.16
N GLY A 177 7.59 -9.13 13.86
CA GLY A 177 6.92 -10.27 13.25
C GLY A 177 5.49 -10.47 13.76
N ILE A 178 4.89 -9.47 14.42
CA ILE A 178 3.51 -9.52 14.91
C ILE A 178 2.65 -8.72 13.94
N VAL A 179 1.79 -9.42 13.21
CA VAL A 179 0.84 -8.80 12.29
C VAL A 179 -0.43 -8.46 13.06
N HIS A 180 -0.80 -7.18 13.05
CA HIS A 180 -2.02 -6.71 13.69
C HIS A 180 -3.17 -6.73 12.69
N THR A 181 -4.15 -7.60 12.92
CA THR A 181 -5.42 -7.56 12.20
C THR A 181 -6.46 -6.87 13.07
N ARG A 182 -7.06 -5.81 12.53
CA ARG A 182 -8.09 -5.02 13.22
C ARG A 182 -9.43 -5.24 12.51
N LEU A 183 -10.40 -5.73 13.27
CA LEU A 183 -11.77 -5.91 12.80
C LEU A 183 -12.63 -4.83 13.49
N PRO A 184 -13.10 -3.81 12.76
CA PRO A 184 -13.94 -2.77 13.35
C PRO A 184 -15.29 -3.32 13.78
N CYS A 185 -15.84 -2.79 14.88
CA CYS A 185 -17.18 -3.11 15.32
C CYS A 185 -18.20 -2.70 14.23
N PRO A 186 -19.09 -3.60 13.78
CA PRO A 186 -20.04 -3.30 12.72
C PRO A 186 -21.06 -2.22 13.08
N ASN A 187 -21.27 -1.95 14.38
CA ASN A 187 -22.23 -0.94 14.84
C ASN A 187 -21.60 0.44 15.08
N CYS A 188 -20.35 0.50 15.55
CA CYS A 188 -19.73 1.76 15.97
C CYS A 188 -18.36 2.05 15.35
N GLY A 189 -17.79 1.16 14.55
CA GLY A 189 -16.55 1.38 13.79
C GLY A 189 -15.24 1.35 14.61
N TRP A 190 -15.32 1.30 15.93
CA TRP A 190 -14.14 1.21 16.80
C TRP A 190 -13.49 -0.18 16.70
N ALA A 191 -12.15 -0.19 16.68
CA ALA A 191 -11.33 -1.40 16.75
C ALA A 191 -10.21 -1.22 17.77
N GLU A 192 -9.85 -2.28 18.49
CA GLU A 192 -8.69 -2.25 19.39
C GLU A 192 -7.39 -2.03 18.58
N LYS A 193 -6.61 -1.02 18.94
CA LYS A 193 -5.42 -0.58 18.17
C LYS A 193 -4.30 -1.62 18.20
N THR A 194 -4.18 -2.34 19.31
CA THR A 194 -3.11 -3.32 19.56
C THR A 194 -3.59 -4.76 19.45
N SER A 195 -4.76 -5.02 18.84
CA SER A 195 -5.29 -6.36 18.71
C SER A 195 -4.24 -7.31 18.13
N ARG A 196 -3.96 -8.37 18.88
CA ARG A 196 -3.13 -9.48 18.40
C ARG A 196 -4.06 -10.55 17.85
N THR A 197 -3.79 -11.01 16.65
CA THR A 197 -4.25 -12.31 16.19
C THR A 197 -3.42 -13.35 16.93
N ASP A 198 -3.75 -13.60 18.19
CA ASP A 198 -3.26 -14.80 18.85
C ASP A 198 -3.93 -15.97 18.13
N THR A 199 -3.18 -16.64 17.24
CA THR A 199 -3.54 -17.98 16.80
C THR A 199 -3.83 -18.78 18.07
N PRO A 200 -4.97 -19.46 18.21
CA PRO A 200 -5.18 -20.32 19.35
C PRO A 200 -4.02 -21.31 19.33
N ARG A 201 -3.08 -21.17 20.27
CA ARG A 201 -2.13 -22.23 20.58
C ARG A 201 -3.02 -23.37 21.01
N THR A 202 -3.26 -24.30 20.10
CA THR A 202 -3.81 -25.60 20.42
C THR A 202 -2.89 -26.15 21.49
N ARG A 203 -3.38 -26.16 22.73
CA ARG A 203 -2.75 -26.91 23.81
C ARG A 203 -2.76 -28.36 23.33
N ARG A 204 -1.59 -28.83 22.91
CA ARG A 204 -1.26 -30.26 22.89
C ARG A 204 -0.42 -30.54 24.11
#